data_AF-A0A2S9JNY8-F1
#
_entry.id   AF-A0A2S9JNY8-F1
#
_cell.length_a   1.000
_cell.length_b   1.000
_cell.length_c   1.000
_cell.angle_alpha   90.00
_cell.angle_beta   90.00
_cell.angle_gamma   90.00
#
_symmetry.space_group_name_H-M   'P 1'
#
loop_
_entity.id
_entity.type
_entity.pdbx_description
1 polymer ?
#
loop_
_entity_poly.entity_id
_entity_poly.type
_entity_poly.pdbx_seq_one_letter_code
_entity_poly.pdbx_strand_id
1 'polypeptide(L)'
;MNKHAKQTMLLLEKAIELLEKLNQRFENLSINLLDRVAPSLKDQLLDNTDLKDILKVGDTKFFQLKKCELFPTYRLNGKDYYLENEILEAIRIHKSR
;
A
#
# COMPACT_ATOMS: atom_id res chain seq x y z
N MET A 1 -0.81 34.33 46.86
CA MET A 1 -1.32 33.38 45.85
C MET A 1 -2.09 32.27 46.53
N ASN A 2 -3.35 32.05 46.13
CA ASN A 2 -4.28 31.11 46.76
C ASN A 2 -3.84 29.65 46.53
N LYS A 3 -3.86 28.80 47.58
CA LYS A 3 -3.48 27.37 47.53
C LYS A 3 -4.25 26.61 46.45
N HIS A 4 -5.52 26.97 46.27
CA HIS A 4 -6.37 26.41 45.23
C HIS A 4 -5.85 26.75 43.83
N ALA A 5 -5.45 28.00 43.57
CA ALA A 5 -4.93 28.41 42.27
C ALA A 5 -3.64 27.68 41.88
N LYS A 6 -2.75 27.39 42.85
CA LYS A 6 -1.55 26.56 42.62
C LYS A 6 -1.89 25.11 42.25
N GLN A 7 -2.90 24.52 42.90
CA GLN A 7 -3.34 23.16 42.56
C GLN A 7 -3.99 23.09 41.18
N THR A 8 -4.77 24.10 40.80
CA THR A 8 -5.39 24.15 39.46
C THR A 8 -4.35 24.28 38.36
N MET A 9 -3.31 25.09 38.57
CA MET A 9 -2.20 25.26 37.62
C MET A 9 -1.46 23.93 37.39
N LEU A 10 -1.19 23.20 38.48
CA LEU A 10 -0.44 21.94 38.43
C LEU A 10 -1.26 20.82 37.76
N LEU A 11 -2.58 20.85 37.89
CA LEU A 11 -3.49 19.95 37.15
C LEU A 11 -3.53 20.28 35.66
N LEU A 12 -3.54 21.57 35.30
CA LEU A 12 -3.50 22.02 33.91
C LEU A 12 -2.19 21.61 33.21
N GLU A 13 -1.05 21.79 33.87
CA GLU A 13 0.26 21.35 33.35
C GLU A 13 0.29 19.85 33.08
N LYS A 14 -0.23 19.03 34.01
CA LYS A 14 -0.35 17.58 33.80
C LYS A 14 -1.30 17.20 32.67
N ALA A 15 -2.40 17.93 32.50
CA ALA A 15 -3.35 17.68 31.43
C ALA A 15 -2.73 17.98 30.05
N ILE A 16 -1.95 19.06 29.94
CA ILE A 16 -1.20 19.43 28.73
C ILE A 16 -0.17 18.34 28.41
N GLU A 17 0.62 17.92 29.39
CA GLU A 17 1.64 16.87 29.20
C GLU A 17 1.02 15.54 28.73
N LEU A 18 -0.16 15.19 29.27
CA LEU A 18 -0.89 13.99 28.84
C LEU A 18 -1.40 14.12 27.40
N LEU A 19 -1.92 15.28 27.01
CA LEU A 19 -2.37 15.53 25.63
C LEU A 19 -1.22 15.44 24.63
N GLU A 20 -0.05 15.99 24.96
CA GLU A 20 1.15 15.91 24.12
C GLU A 20 1.60 14.46 23.92
N LYS A 21 1.65 13.66 24.99
CA LYS A 21 1.98 12.23 24.90
C LYS A 21 0.99 11.44 24.06
N LEU A 22 -0.29 11.82 24.12
CA LEU A 22 -1.36 11.16 23.38
C LEU A 22 -1.26 11.48 21.88
N ASN A 23 -0.96 12.74 21.53
CA ASN A 23 -0.67 13.16 20.16
C ASN A 23 0.55 12.44 19.58
N GLN A 24 1.66 12.36 20.33
CA GLN A 24 2.85 11.61 19.91
C GLN A 24 2.54 10.13 19.65
N ARG A 25 1.70 9.50 20.48
CA ARG A 25 1.27 8.11 20.24
C ARG A 25 0.43 7.97 18.97
N PHE A 26 -0.45 8.92 18.67
CA PHE A 26 -1.25 8.91 17.45
C PHE A 26 -0.40 9.09 16.20
N GLU A 27 0.59 9.99 16.23
CA GLU A 27 1.54 10.17 15.13
C GLU A 27 2.34 8.90 14.88
N ASN A 28 2.88 8.30 15.93
CA ASN A 28 3.61 7.04 15.83
C ASN A 28 2.73 5.90 15.29
N LEU A 29 1.47 5.81 15.73
CA LEU A 29 0.51 4.83 15.19
C LEU A 29 0.21 5.09 13.72
N SER A 30 0.05 6.34 13.32
CA SER A 30 -0.23 6.72 11.93
C SER A 30 0.94 6.37 11.01
N ILE A 31 2.17 6.65 11.44
CA ILE A 31 3.39 6.29 10.70
C ILE A 31 3.51 4.76 10.58
N ASN A 32 3.37 4.04 11.69
CA ASN A 32 3.43 2.58 11.68
C ASN A 32 2.32 1.93 10.84
N LEU A 33 1.15 2.56 10.77
CA LEU A 33 0.06 2.09 9.91
C LEU A 33 0.37 2.37 8.46
N LEU A 34 0.88 3.56 8.11
CA LEU A 34 1.28 3.90 6.74
C LEU A 34 2.42 3.00 6.22
N ASP A 35 3.39 2.66 7.07
CA ASP A 35 4.45 1.69 6.74
C ASP A 35 3.90 0.26 6.55
N ARG A 36 2.73 -0.04 7.11
CA ARG A 36 2.02 -1.33 6.95
C ARG A 36 0.97 -1.31 5.86
N VAL A 37 0.60 -0.14 5.35
CA VAL A 37 -0.22 -0.06 4.14
C VAL A 37 0.66 -0.59 3.03
N ALA A 38 0.18 -1.65 2.38
CA ALA A 38 0.84 -2.28 1.24
C ALA A 38 1.39 -1.21 0.29
N PRO A 39 2.55 -1.47 -0.37
CA PRO A 39 3.15 -0.53 -1.32
C PRO A 39 2.05 0.01 -2.24
N SER A 40 2.12 1.31 -2.52
CA SER A 40 1.00 2.03 -3.11
C SER A 40 0.44 1.25 -4.30
N LEU A 41 -0.87 1.26 -4.53
CA LEU A 41 -1.48 0.57 -5.69
C LEU A 41 -0.72 0.86 -7.00
N LYS A 42 -0.10 2.04 -7.09
CA LYS A 42 0.78 2.44 -8.18
C LYS A 42 2.06 1.60 -8.32
N ASP A 43 2.67 1.18 -7.22
CA ASP A 43 3.84 0.30 -7.19
C ASP A 43 3.48 -1.15 -7.50
N GLN A 44 2.21 -1.53 -7.30
CA GLN A 44 1.69 -2.86 -7.63
C GLN A 44 1.10 -2.96 -9.05
N LEU A 45 0.93 -1.82 -9.72
CA LEU A 45 0.42 -1.75 -11.09
C LEU A 45 1.58 -1.87 -12.07
N LEU A 46 1.55 -2.95 -12.82
CA LEU A 46 2.50 -3.26 -13.88
C LEU A 46 1.91 -2.87 -15.22
N ASP A 47 2.76 -2.36 -16.11
CA ASP A 47 2.39 -2.10 -17.49
C ASP A 47 2.70 -3.30 -18.41
N ASN A 48 2.41 -3.15 -19.71
CA ASN A 48 2.70 -4.20 -20.70
C ASN A 48 4.21 -4.49 -20.85
N THR A 49 5.07 -3.54 -20.52
CA THR A 49 6.53 -3.66 -20.59
C THR A 49 7.03 -4.48 -19.42
N ASP A 50 6.58 -4.13 -18.21
CA ASP A 50 6.91 -4.83 -16.98
C ASP A 50 6.45 -6.30 -17.04
N LEU A 51 5.24 -6.54 -17.55
CA LEU A 51 4.71 -7.90 -17.70
C LEU A 51 5.55 -8.75 -18.68
N LYS A 52 6.06 -8.14 -19.76
CA LYS A 52 6.95 -8.83 -20.70
C LYS A 52 8.28 -9.19 -20.05
N ASP A 53 8.84 -8.30 -19.25
CA ASP A 53 10.10 -8.52 -18.55
C ASP A 53 9.98 -9.61 -17.48
N ILE A 54 8.89 -9.62 -16.71
CA ILE A 54 8.60 -10.64 -15.69
C ILE A 54 8.44 -12.02 -16.33
N LEU A 55 7.68 -12.11 -17.42
CA LEU A 55 7.42 -13.37 -18.11
C LEU A 55 8.58 -13.82 -19.02
N LYS A 56 9.55 -12.93 -19.30
CA LYS A 56 10.65 -13.14 -20.27
C LYS A 56 10.14 -13.70 -21.61
N VAL A 57 9.02 -13.17 -22.09
CA VAL A 57 8.37 -13.61 -23.33
C VAL A 57 8.51 -12.56 -24.42
N GLY A 58 8.75 -13.01 -25.66
CA GLY A 58 8.70 -12.14 -26.83
C GLY A 58 7.28 -11.70 -27.17
N ASP A 59 7.15 -10.63 -27.97
CA ASP A 59 5.88 -9.97 -28.33
C ASP A 59 4.79 -10.93 -28.85
N THR A 60 5.19 -11.92 -29.65
CA THR A 60 4.28 -12.92 -30.22
C THR A 60 3.65 -13.82 -29.16
N LYS A 61 4.42 -14.25 -28.16
CA LYS A 61 3.91 -15.06 -27.04
C LYS A 61 3.11 -14.20 -26.07
N PHE A 62 3.54 -12.96 -25.84
CA PHE A 62 2.78 -12.01 -25.02
C PHE A 62 1.38 -11.75 -25.59
N PHE A 63 1.29 -11.54 -26.90
CA PHE A 63 0.00 -11.33 -27.57
C PHE A 63 -0.92 -12.55 -27.47
N GLN A 64 -0.36 -13.77 -27.55
CA GLN A 64 -1.13 -14.99 -27.34
C GLN A 64 -1.63 -15.11 -25.89
N LEU A 65 -0.78 -14.85 -24.90
CA LEU A 65 -1.15 -14.87 -23.49
C LEU A 65 -2.24 -13.85 -23.15
N LYS A 66 -2.14 -12.64 -23.72
CA LYS A 66 -3.15 -11.61 -23.62
C LYS A 66 -4.48 -12.04 -24.26
N LYS A 67 -4.43 -12.70 -25.42
CA LYS A 67 -5.61 -13.23 -26.12
C LYS A 67 -6.25 -14.40 -25.38
N CYS A 68 -5.48 -15.14 -24.60
CA CYS A 68 -5.96 -16.23 -23.75
C CYS A 68 -6.54 -15.77 -22.41
N GLU A 69 -6.61 -14.46 -22.15
CA GLU A 69 -7.10 -13.87 -20.89
C GLU A 69 -6.47 -14.51 -19.65
N LEU A 70 -5.20 -14.91 -19.78
CA LEU A 70 -4.51 -15.69 -18.75
C LEU A 70 -4.16 -14.84 -17.51
N PHE A 71 -4.19 -13.51 -17.67
CA PHE A 71 -3.93 -12.53 -16.63
C PHE A 71 -5.09 -11.53 -16.52
N PRO A 72 -5.56 -11.22 -15.30
CA PRO A 72 -6.54 -10.16 -15.09
C PRO A 72 -5.99 -8.84 -15.63
N THR A 73 -6.74 -8.20 -16.52
CA THR A 73 -6.31 -6.97 -17.20
C THR A 73 -7.23 -5.82 -16.82
N TYR A 74 -6.65 -4.73 -16.34
CA TYR A 74 -7.36 -3.51 -15.98
C TYR A 74 -7.09 -2.43 -17.02
N ARG A 75 -8.14 -1.97 -17.69
CA ARG A 75 -8.03 -0.93 -18.71
C ARG A 75 -8.30 0.44 -18.13
N LEU A 76 -7.28 1.28 -18.02
CA LEU A 76 -7.37 2.65 -17.50
C LEU A 76 -6.86 3.63 -18.57
N ASN A 77 -7.71 4.57 -18.98
CA ASN A 77 -7.38 5.60 -19.98
C ASN A 77 -6.77 5.07 -21.28
N GLY A 78 -7.24 3.91 -21.77
CA GLY A 78 -6.77 3.29 -23.01
C GLY A 78 -5.44 2.54 -22.89
N LYS A 79 -4.84 2.49 -21.70
CA LYS A 79 -3.69 1.64 -21.39
C LYS A 79 -4.14 0.42 -20.58
N ASP A 80 -3.46 -0.70 -20.81
CA ASP A 80 -3.68 -1.94 -20.09
C ASP A 80 -2.69 -2.02 -18.94
N TYR A 81 -3.21 -2.26 -17.74
CA TYR A 81 -2.46 -2.43 -16.51
C TYR A 81 -2.78 -3.78 -15.88
N TYR A 82 -1.85 -4.26 -15.09
CA TYR A 82 -1.91 -5.55 -14.44
C TYR A 82 -1.51 -5.41 -12.98
N LEU A 83 -2.06 -6.25 -12.09
CA LEU A 83 -1.64 -6.28 -10.69
C LEU A 83 -0.58 -7.35 -10.47
N GLU A 84 0.56 -6.96 -9.89
CA GLU A 84 1.69 -7.87 -9.62
C GLU A 84 1.27 -9.14 -8.86
N ASN A 85 0.47 -8.97 -7.81
CA ASN A 85 -0.01 -10.08 -6.99
C ASN A 85 -0.83 -11.09 -7.80
N GLU A 86 -1.72 -10.62 -8.67
CA GLU A 86 -2.58 -11.48 -9.47
C GLU A 86 -1.79 -12.21 -10.57
N ILE A 87 -0.78 -11.57 -11.15
CA ILE A 87 0.12 -12.22 -12.10
C ILE A 87 0.92 -13.31 -11.42
N LEU A 88 1.50 -13.04 -10.24
CA LEU A 88 2.26 -14.03 -9.48
C LEU A 88 1.38 -15.24 -9.10
N GLU A 89 0.13 -15.01 -8.71
CA GLU A 89 -0.82 -16.10 -8.46
C GLU A 89 -1.18 -16.88 -9.72
N ALA A 90 -1.47 -16.20 -10.84
CA ALA A 90 -1.76 -16.85 -12.11
C ALA A 90 -0.59 -17.74 -12.59
N ILE A 91 0.65 -17.27 -12.43
CA ILE A 91 1.87 -18.04 -12.71
C ILE A 91 1.96 -19.26 -11.79
N ARG A 92 1.72 -19.11 -10.48
CA ARG A 92 1.77 -20.23 -9.52
C ARG A 92 0.74 -21.32 -9.86
N ILE A 93 -0.48 -20.92 -10.20
CA ILE A 93 -1.57 -21.83 -10.56
C ILE A 93 -1.20 -22.60 -11.84
N HIS A 94 -0.66 -21.93 -12.86
CA HIS A 94 -0.28 -22.57 -14.11
C HIS A 94 0.98 -23.44 -14.00
N LYS A 95 1.92 -23.12 -13.11
CA LYS A 95 3.15 -23.93 -12.90
C LYS A 95 2.88 -25.23 -12.11
N SER A 96 1.74 -25.33 -11.45
CA SER A 96 1.34 -26.49 -10.63
C SER A 96 0.48 -27.50 -11.39
N ARG A 97 0.23 -27.28 -12.70
CA ARG A 97 -0.41 -28.22 -13.63
C ARG A 97 0.64 -28.79 -14.59
#